data_AF-A0AAE9R305-F1
#
_entry.id   AF-A0AAE9R305-F1
#
_cell.length_a   1.000
_cell.length_b   1.000
_cell.length_c   1.000
_cell.angle_alpha   90.00
_cell.angle_beta   90.00
_cell.angle_gamma   90.00
#
_symmetry.space_group_name_H-M   'P 1'
#
loop_
_entity.id
_entity.type
_entity.pdbx_description
1 polymer ?
#
loop_
_entity_poly.entity_id
_entity_poly.type
_entity_poly.pdbx_seq_one_letter_code
_entity_poly.pdbx_strand_id
1 'polypeptide(L)'
;MAVQNIPQRVFKQIVDNELARSYSLFRDLQIGQFYIVMSDVRSFEAGIDVDIYKIVSDTQADVYKANKYNYQSVQNAAPPSERPSSQKNNSLYQSVTIDGQAISRIICNNKVVWQKQVQSTNNNGWVQLWQGTLSLDDVSLAAYKIYGFRSGSIDIIKRADELIGSYESINGNTLIARFDHSGNQLLVSGFGQNPVTIYGKN
;
A
#
# COMPACT_ATOMS: atom_id res chain seq x y z
N MET A 1 -13.48 -26.19 3.71
CA MET A 1 -12.44 -25.20 3.39
C MET A 1 -11.28 -25.95 2.78
N ALA A 2 -11.00 -25.62 1.52
CA ALA A 2 -9.91 -26.20 0.75
C ALA A 2 -9.23 -25.06 0.00
N VAL A 3 -7.92 -24.91 0.20
CA VAL A 3 -7.12 -23.92 -0.52
C VAL A 3 -6.98 -24.37 -1.97
N GLN A 4 -7.46 -23.53 -2.89
CA GLN A 4 -7.47 -23.80 -4.32
C GLN A 4 -6.96 -22.59 -5.10
N ASN A 5 -6.45 -22.84 -6.30
CA ASN A 5 -6.11 -21.76 -7.22
C ASN A 5 -7.37 -21.01 -7.64
N ILE A 6 -7.28 -19.69 -7.71
CA ILE A 6 -8.37 -18.83 -8.16
C ILE A 6 -8.58 -19.08 -9.66
N PRO A 7 -9.79 -19.46 -10.10
CA PRO A 7 -10.05 -19.66 -11.52
C PRO A 7 -10.06 -18.31 -12.25
N GLN A 8 -9.56 -18.28 -13.49
CA GLN A 8 -9.58 -17.09 -14.34
C GLN A 8 -11.01 -16.80 -14.85
N ARG A 9 -11.83 -16.23 -13.97
CA ARG A 9 -13.24 -15.94 -14.21
C ARG A 9 -13.59 -14.51 -13.76
N VAL A 10 -14.83 -14.14 -14.00
CA VAL A 10 -15.44 -12.92 -13.46
C VAL A 10 -16.14 -13.27 -12.15
N PHE A 11 -15.98 -12.41 -11.16
CA PHE A 11 -16.47 -12.61 -9.81
C PHE A 11 -17.40 -11.49 -9.37
N LYS A 12 -18.22 -11.79 -8.37
CA LYS A 12 -19.00 -10.84 -7.60
C LYS A 12 -18.55 -10.89 -6.15
N GLN A 13 -18.18 -9.72 -5.62
CA GLN A 13 -17.87 -9.60 -4.20
C GLN A 13 -19.16 -9.72 -3.39
N ILE A 14 -19.08 -10.38 -2.25
CA ILE A 14 -20.13 -10.37 -1.23
C ILE A 14 -19.76 -9.27 -0.22
N VAL A 15 -20.65 -8.29 -0.04
CA VAL A 15 -20.50 -7.15 0.88
C VAL A 15 -21.77 -7.06 1.72
N ASP A 16 -21.64 -7.09 3.04
CA ASP A 16 -22.77 -6.94 3.98
C ASP A 16 -23.98 -7.85 3.68
N ASN A 17 -23.71 -9.11 3.30
CA ASN A 17 -24.70 -10.13 2.89
C ASN A 17 -25.41 -9.89 1.55
N GLU A 18 -24.97 -8.90 0.78
CA GLU A 18 -25.42 -8.65 -0.58
C GLU A 18 -24.28 -8.82 -1.59
N LEU A 19 -24.64 -8.90 -2.87
CA LEU A 19 -23.66 -8.90 -3.94
C LEU A 19 -23.34 -7.47 -4.36
N ALA A 20 -22.06 -7.14 -4.46
CA ALA A 20 -21.62 -5.84 -4.94
C ALA A 20 -22.19 -5.52 -6.33
N ARG A 21 -22.47 -4.24 -6.58
CA ARG A 21 -23.02 -3.79 -7.88
C ARG A 21 -22.02 -3.98 -9.03
N SER A 22 -20.74 -3.76 -8.78
CA SER A 22 -19.66 -4.01 -9.74
C SER A 22 -19.30 -5.49 -9.80
N TYR A 23 -18.62 -5.91 -10.87
CA TYR A 23 -17.97 -7.22 -10.98
C TYR A 23 -16.46 -7.02 -10.90
N SER A 24 -15.74 -8.06 -10.48
CA SER A 24 -14.28 -8.06 -10.37
C SER A 24 -13.70 -9.12 -11.30
N LEU A 25 -12.63 -8.78 -12.03
CA LEU A 25 -11.83 -9.79 -12.72
C LEU A 25 -10.94 -10.50 -11.71
N PHE A 26 -10.47 -11.71 -12.04
CA PHE A 26 -9.62 -12.50 -11.14
C PHE A 26 -8.37 -11.76 -10.63
N ARG A 27 -7.83 -10.79 -11.39
CA ARG A 27 -6.64 -10.00 -11.01
C ARG A 27 -6.94 -8.88 -10.03
N ASP A 28 -8.21 -8.50 -9.90
CA ASP A 28 -8.67 -7.35 -9.11
C ASP A 28 -9.26 -7.81 -7.77
N LEU A 29 -9.16 -9.10 -7.44
CA LEU A 29 -9.69 -9.66 -6.21
C LEU A 29 -8.85 -9.24 -5.02
N GLN A 30 -9.52 -8.77 -3.98
CA GLN A 30 -8.87 -8.30 -2.76
C GLN A 30 -8.68 -9.42 -1.75
N ILE A 31 -7.47 -9.56 -1.23
CA ILE A 31 -7.14 -10.50 -0.14
C ILE A 31 -8.03 -10.21 1.08
N GLY A 32 -8.57 -11.27 1.67
CA GLY A 32 -9.46 -11.24 2.83
C GLY A 32 -10.94 -11.04 2.49
N GLN A 33 -11.27 -10.75 1.23
CA GLN A 33 -12.66 -10.58 0.78
C GLN A 33 -13.27 -11.88 0.25
N PHE A 34 -14.60 -11.93 0.21
CA PHE A 34 -15.38 -13.08 -0.22
C PHE A 34 -16.01 -12.83 -1.58
N TYR A 35 -15.93 -13.82 -2.46
CA TYR A 35 -16.45 -13.73 -3.81
C TYR A 35 -17.20 -15.00 -4.19
N ILE A 36 -18.09 -14.86 -5.16
CA ILE A 36 -18.64 -15.95 -5.97
C ILE A 36 -18.27 -15.71 -7.42
N VAL A 37 -18.25 -16.76 -8.23
CA VAL A 37 -18.18 -16.58 -9.68
C VAL A 37 -19.49 -15.99 -10.20
N MET A 38 -19.41 -15.16 -11.24
CA MET A 38 -20.56 -14.44 -11.81
C MET A 38 -21.69 -15.37 -12.27
N SER A 39 -21.38 -16.61 -12.67
CA SER A 39 -22.38 -17.63 -13.03
C SER A 39 -23.31 -18.01 -11.88
N ASP A 40 -22.85 -17.84 -10.64
CA ASP A 40 -23.50 -18.37 -9.45
C ASP A 40 -24.39 -17.33 -8.77
N VAL A 41 -24.45 -16.10 -9.30
CA VAL A 41 -25.22 -14.96 -8.74
C VAL A 41 -26.68 -15.33 -8.48
N ARG A 42 -27.37 -15.88 -9.49
CA ARG A 42 -28.79 -16.25 -9.35
C ARG A 42 -28.99 -17.34 -8.29
N SER A 43 -28.09 -18.33 -8.26
CA SER A 43 -28.14 -19.42 -7.28
C SER A 43 -27.92 -18.87 -5.87
N PHE A 44 -26.93 -18.00 -5.68
CA PHE A 44 -26.64 -17.37 -4.40
C PHE A 44 -27.80 -16.51 -3.90
N GLU A 45 -28.39 -15.67 -4.77
CA GLU A 45 -29.57 -14.85 -4.45
C GLU A 45 -30.80 -15.69 -4.09
N ALA A 46 -30.96 -16.85 -4.72
CA ALA A 46 -31.99 -17.83 -4.41
C ALA A 46 -31.72 -18.64 -3.12
N GLY A 47 -30.58 -18.43 -2.45
CA GLY A 47 -30.21 -19.17 -1.24
C GLY A 47 -29.73 -20.59 -1.50
N ILE A 48 -29.28 -20.89 -2.73
CA ILE A 48 -28.68 -22.16 -3.11
C ILE A 48 -27.18 -22.11 -2.82
N ASP A 49 -26.63 -23.24 -2.35
CA ASP A 49 -25.21 -23.35 -2.08
C ASP A 49 -24.36 -23.23 -3.35
N VAL A 50 -23.38 -22.34 -3.29
CA VAL A 50 -22.41 -22.05 -4.36
C VAL A 50 -21.00 -22.08 -3.77
N ASP A 51 -19.99 -22.04 -4.64
CA ASP A 51 -18.61 -21.95 -4.16
C ASP A 51 -18.30 -20.51 -3.73
N ILE A 52 -17.99 -20.35 -2.44
CA ILE A 52 -17.51 -19.10 -1.85
C ILE A 52 -15.98 -19.12 -1.87
N TYR A 53 -15.40 -18.09 -2.49
CA TYR A 53 -13.97 -17.88 -2.60
C TYR A 53 -13.55 -16.82 -1.59
N LYS A 54 -12.94 -17.22 -0.46
CA LYS A 54 -12.26 -16.29 0.44
C LYS A 54 -10.82 -16.12 -0.04
N ILE A 55 -10.48 -14.94 -0.54
CA ILE A 55 -9.15 -14.72 -1.13
C ILE A 55 -8.09 -14.71 -0.03
N VAL A 56 -7.08 -15.58 -0.15
CA VAL A 56 -5.98 -15.70 0.83
C VAL A 56 -4.64 -15.22 0.27
N SER A 57 -4.49 -15.23 -1.07
CA SER A 57 -3.34 -14.64 -1.78
C SER A 57 -3.75 -14.28 -3.22
N ASP A 58 -2.82 -13.71 -3.99
CA ASP A 58 -3.06 -13.30 -5.38
C ASP A 58 -3.42 -14.47 -6.32
N THR A 59 -3.09 -15.71 -5.92
CA THR A 59 -3.36 -16.90 -6.73
C THR A 59 -4.25 -17.92 -6.02
N GLN A 60 -4.50 -17.77 -4.72
CA GLN A 60 -5.20 -18.77 -3.92
C GLN A 60 -6.40 -18.20 -3.17
N ALA A 61 -7.44 -19.02 -3.09
CA ALA A 61 -8.60 -18.80 -2.25
C ALA A 61 -8.87 -20.02 -1.39
N ASP A 62 -9.39 -19.79 -0.18
CA ASP A 62 -10.03 -20.84 0.59
C ASP A 62 -11.48 -20.98 0.10
N VAL A 63 -11.80 -22.14 -0.46
CA VAL A 63 -13.07 -22.40 -1.12
C VAL A 63 -13.94 -23.35 -0.30
N TYR A 64 -15.21 -22.99 -0.14
CA TYR A 64 -16.21 -23.81 0.53
C TYR A 64 -17.60 -23.55 -0.06
N LYS A 65 -18.50 -24.52 0.11
CA LYS A 65 -19.90 -24.38 -0.31
C LYS A 65 -20.72 -23.70 0.78
N ALA A 66 -21.45 -22.66 0.39
CA ALA A 66 -22.41 -21.96 1.22
C ALA A 66 -23.32 -21.08 0.36
N ASN A 67 -24.34 -20.49 0.97
CA ASN A 67 -25.31 -19.59 0.35
C ASN A 67 -25.38 -18.25 1.11
N LYS A 68 -26.25 -17.34 0.65
CA LYS A 68 -26.36 -15.99 1.23
C LYS A 68 -26.70 -15.95 2.72
N TYR A 69 -27.30 -17.01 3.28
CA TYR A 69 -27.69 -17.08 4.68
C TYR A 69 -26.58 -17.62 5.60
N ASN A 70 -25.61 -18.37 5.06
CA ASN A 70 -24.65 -19.11 5.89
C ASN A 70 -23.18 -18.98 5.44
N TYR A 71 -22.85 -18.17 4.42
CA TYR A 71 -21.46 -18.00 3.98
C TYR A 71 -20.53 -17.47 5.07
N GLN A 72 -21.03 -16.68 6.02
CA GLN A 72 -20.26 -16.24 7.20
C GLN A 72 -20.24 -17.26 8.34
N SER A 73 -21.12 -18.28 8.33
CA SER A 73 -21.26 -19.26 9.41
C SER A 73 -20.07 -20.21 9.53
N VAL A 74 -19.20 -20.28 8.51
CA VAL A 74 -17.98 -21.12 8.55
C VAL A 74 -16.87 -20.44 9.38
N GLN A 75 -17.12 -19.27 9.96
CA GLN A 75 -16.21 -18.54 10.87
C GLN A 75 -15.96 -19.21 12.23
N ASN A 76 -16.49 -20.40 12.51
CA ASN A 76 -16.06 -21.18 13.69
C ASN A 76 -14.69 -21.88 13.49
N ALA A 77 -14.08 -21.78 12.31
CA ALA A 77 -12.68 -22.15 12.09
C ALA A 77 -11.75 -20.96 12.38
N ALA A 78 -11.61 -20.65 13.67
CA ALA A 78 -10.86 -19.55 14.25
C ALA A 78 -11.29 -18.15 13.72
N PRO A 79 -11.26 -17.10 14.57
CA PRO A 79 -11.34 -15.76 14.04
C PRO A 79 -10.28 -15.67 12.92
N PRO A 80 -10.57 -15.06 11.75
CA PRO A 80 -9.48 -14.63 10.89
C PRO A 80 -8.57 -13.87 11.85
N SER A 81 -7.32 -14.35 12.06
CA SER A 81 -6.40 -13.74 13.01
C SER A 81 -6.63 -12.27 12.85
N GLU A 82 -7.24 -11.63 13.89
CA GLU A 82 -7.58 -10.23 13.82
C GLU A 82 -6.32 -9.65 13.24
N ARG A 83 -6.41 -9.05 12.04
CA ARG A 83 -5.30 -8.24 11.54
C ARG A 83 -4.98 -7.44 12.78
N PRO A 84 -3.77 -7.62 13.39
CA PRO A 84 -3.56 -7.12 14.72
C PRO A 84 -4.09 -5.73 14.64
N SER A 85 -5.06 -5.42 15.52
CA SER A 85 -5.62 -4.08 15.56
C SER A 85 -4.45 -3.16 15.31
N SER A 86 -4.65 -2.08 14.58
CA SER A 86 -3.67 -1.02 14.68
C SER A 86 -3.62 -0.58 16.17
N GLN A 87 -3.09 -1.37 17.11
CA GLN A 87 -1.74 -1.16 17.58
C GLN A 87 -1.06 -0.28 16.54
N LYS A 88 -1.25 1.03 16.71
CA LYS A 88 -0.26 1.86 17.37
C LYS A 88 0.84 1.03 18.06
N ASN A 89 1.47 0.12 17.32
CA ASN A 89 2.82 -0.28 17.54
C ASN A 89 3.60 0.91 17.02
N ASN A 90 3.68 1.90 17.91
CA ASN A 90 4.82 2.81 18.01
C ASN A 90 6.14 2.03 18.24
N SER A 91 6.13 0.69 18.20
CA SER A 91 7.29 -0.18 18.29
C SER A 91 7.89 -0.45 16.90
N LEU A 92 8.71 0.50 16.46
CA LEU A 92 10.15 0.30 16.25
C LEU A 92 10.60 -0.99 15.52
N TYR A 93 10.18 -1.20 14.27
CA TYR A 93 11.02 -1.97 13.34
C TYR A 93 12.13 -1.03 12.84
N GLN A 94 13.30 -1.04 13.51
CA GLN A 94 14.41 -0.12 13.21
C GLN A 94 15.22 -0.54 11.97
N SER A 95 15.22 -1.82 11.61
CA SER A 95 15.96 -2.34 10.46
C SER A 95 15.43 -3.69 9.99
N VAL A 96 15.41 -3.90 8.68
CA VAL A 96 15.13 -5.20 8.04
C VAL A 96 16.36 -5.58 7.22
N THR A 97 16.77 -6.85 7.28
CA THR A 97 17.91 -7.37 6.51
C THR A 97 17.54 -8.66 5.80
N ILE A 98 17.98 -8.85 4.55
CA ILE A 98 17.93 -10.11 3.81
C ILE A 98 19.37 -10.49 3.45
N ASP A 99 19.81 -11.69 3.82
CA ASP A 99 21.18 -12.17 3.59
C ASP A 99 22.27 -11.18 4.07
N GLY A 100 22.02 -10.50 5.19
CA GLY A 100 22.92 -9.49 5.76
C GLY A 100 22.89 -8.13 5.05
N GLN A 101 22.11 -7.97 3.97
CA GLN A 101 21.92 -6.69 3.30
C GLN A 101 20.73 -5.93 3.89
N ALA A 102 20.94 -4.66 4.24
CA ALA A 102 19.90 -3.83 4.81
C ALA A 102 18.87 -3.42 3.74
N ILE A 103 17.60 -3.67 4.05
CA ILE A 103 16.45 -3.28 3.24
C ILE A 103 16.07 -1.84 3.57
N SER A 104 15.97 -1.00 2.54
CA SER A 104 15.62 0.43 2.67
C SER A 104 14.11 0.67 2.67
N ARG A 105 13.34 -0.16 1.96
CA ARG A 105 11.89 0.00 1.75
C ARG A 105 11.23 -1.36 1.53
N ILE A 106 10.01 -1.53 2.05
CA ILE A 106 9.15 -2.68 1.77
C ILE A 106 7.88 -2.16 1.08
N ILE A 107 7.59 -2.72 -0.09
CA ILE A 107 6.40 -2.40 -0.89
C ILE A 107 5.55 -3.66 -0.98
N CYS A 108 4.27 -3.55 -0.66
CA CYS A 108 3.28 -4.62 -0.80
C CYS A 108 2.08 -4.06 -1.56
N ASN A 109 1.66 -4.72 -2.65
CA ASN A 109 0.56 -4.28 -3.52
C ASN A 109 0.68 -2.80 -3.95
N ASN A 110 1.86 -2.43 -4.43
CA ASN A 110 2.21 -1.05 -4.79
C ASN A 110 2.04 -0.03 -3.66
N LYS A 111 2.01 -0.45 -2.39
CA LYS A 111 1.97 0.46 -1.24
C LYS A 111 3.20 0.30 -0.39
N VAL A 112 3.78 1.42 0.03
CA VAL A 112 4.87 1.42 1.01
C VAL A 112 4.30 1.03 2.36
N VAL A 113 4.66 -0.16 2.83
CA VAL A 113 4.20 -0.68 4.14
C VAL A 113 5.23 -0.43 5.23
N TRP A 114 6.49 -0.26 4.85
CA TRP A 114 7.56 0.12 5.77
C TRP A 114 8.71 0.78 5.00
N GLN A 115 9.36 1.74 5.63
CA GLN A 115 10.56 2.37 5.11
C GLN A 115 11.51 2.71 6.26
N LYS A 116 12.79 2.48 6.04
CA LYS A 116 13.84 2.92 6.96
C LYS A 116 13.84 4.44 7.02
N GLN A 117 13.51 4.99 8.18
CA GLN A 117 13.72 6.41 8.46
C GLN A 117 15.23 6.63 8.65
N VAL A 118 15.84 7.41 7.77
CA VAL A 118 17.26 7.78 7.88
C VAL A 118 17.32 9.19 8.43
N GLN A 119 17.26 9.34 9.75
CA GLN A 119 17.63 10.62 10.38
C GLN A 119 19.14 10.61 10.62
N SER A 120 19.89 11.18 9.67
CA SER A 120 21.25 11.65 9.94
C SER A 120 21.25 13.17 9.88
N THR A 121 21.69 13.79 10.97
CA THR A 121 21.91 15.24 11.03
C THR A 121 23.36 15.49 10.65
N ASN A 122 23.59 16.29 9.62
CA ASN A 122 24.94 16.76 9.31
C ASN A 122 25.21 18.09 10.03
N ASN A 123 26.48 18.44 10.23
CA ASN A 123 26.91 19.64 10.96
C ASN A 123 26.42 20.97 10.35
N ASN A 124 25.82 20.95 9.15
CA ASN A 124 25.34 22.14 8.43
C ASN A 124 23.85 22.43 8.66
N GLY A 125 23.21 21.70 9.58
CA GLY A 125 21.81 21.87 9.97
C GLY A 125 20.81 21.22 9.00
N TRP A 126 21.27 20.37 8.07
CA TRP A 126 20.40 19.56 7.24
C TRP A 126 20.18 18.20 7.89
N VAL A 127 18.93 17.77 7.89
CA VAL A 127 18.50 16.45 8.34
C VAL A 127 18.09 15.65 7.12
N GLN A 128 18.70 14.50 6.88
CA GLN A 128 18.19 13.58 5.87
C GLN A 128 16.80 13.08 6.30
N LEU A 129 15.83 13.14 5.40
CA LEU A 129 14.45 12.72 5.65
C LEU A 129 14.16 11.40 4.95
N TRP A 130 14.70 11.22 3.75
CA TRP A 130 14.34 10.12 2.87
C TRP A 130 15.43 9.84 1.85
N GLN A 131 15.56 8.57 1.42
CA GLN A 131 16.36 8.17 0.27
C GLN A 131 15.70 6.99 -0.42
N GLY A 132 15.59 7.04 -1.75
CA GLY A 132 15.08 5.93 -2.55
C GLY A 132 14.70 6.33 -3.96
N THR A 133 14.11 5.39 -4.70
CA THR A 133 13.54 5.66 -6.03
C THR A 133 12.11 6.18 -5.88
N LEU A 134 11.78 7.24 -6.62
CA LEU A 134 10.45 7.85 -6.60
C LEU A 134 9.39 6.89 -7.15
N SER A 135 8.18 6.99 -6.59
CA SER A 135 7.00 6.26 -7.04
C SER A 135 5.80 7.21 -7.11
N LEU A 136 4.75 6.78 -7.82
CA LEU A 136 3.52 7.56 -7.93
C LEU A 136 2.80 7.73 -6.59
N ASP A 137 3.04 6.84 -5.63
CA ASP A 137 2.55 7.02 -4.26
C ASP A 137 3.32 8.12 -3.53
N ASP A 138 2.56 8.99 -2.87
CA ASP A 138 3.12 10.02 -2.01
C ASP A 138 3.82 9.40 -0.79
N VAL A 139 5.02 9.87 -0.53
CA VAL A 139 5.75 9.68 0.71
C VAL A 139 5.52 10.90 1.59
N SER A 140 4.99 10.67 2.80
CA SER A 140 4.87 11.71 3.83
C SER A 140 6.16 11.86 4.62
N LEU A 141 6.71 13.07 4.64
CA LEU A 141 7.94 13.44 5.33
C LEU A 141 7.69 14.60 6.30
N ALA A 142 8.55 14.71 7.32
CA ALA A 142 8.44 15.73 8.34
C ALA A 142 8.50 17.16 7.77
N ALA A 143 7.80 18.08 8.43
CA ALA A 143 7.80 19.50 8.08
C ALA A 143 9.12 20.20 8.44
N TYR A 144 9.65 20.96 7.49
CA TYR A 144 10.82 21.84 7.59
C TYR A 144 10.57 23.10 6.75
N LYS A 145 11.29 24.19 7.03
CA LYS A 145 11.14 25.43 6.26
C LYS A 145 11.77 25.38 4.87
N ILE A 146 12.84 24.58 4.73
CA ILE A 146 13.62 24.45 3.50
C ILE A 146 13.85 22.96 3.25
N TYR A 147 13.69 22.56 1.98
CA TYR A 147 13.93 21.21 1.50
C TYR A 147 15.02 21.18 0.45
N GLY A 148 15.86 20.15 0.50
CA GLY A 148 16.88 19.85 -0.49
C GLY A 148 16.61 18.49 -1.12
N PHE A 149 16.60 18.42 -2.45
CA PHE A 149 16.41 17.21 -3.23
C PHE A 149 17.68 16.94 -4.02
N ARG A 150 18.30 15.77 -3.81
CA ARG A 150 19.57 15.38 -4.41
C ARG A 150 19.40 14.12 -5.24
N SER A 151 19.92 14.10 -6.46
CA SER A 151 20.12 12.86 -7.21
C SER A 151 21.37 12.97 -8.08
N GLY A 152 22.31 12.03 -7.91
CA GLY A 152 23.62 12.13 -8.55
C GLY A 152 24.35 13.40 -8.11
N SER A 153 24.79 14.21 -9.08
CA SER A 153 25.43 15.52 -8.86
C SER A 153 24.46 16.71 -8.87
N ILE A 154 23.15 16.46 -9.05
CA ILE A 154 22.13 17.51 -9.15
C ILE A 154 21.46 17.70 -7.80
N ASP A 155 21.42 18.96 -7.36
CA ASP A 155 20.77 19.42 -6.13
C ASP A 155 19.73 20.50 -6.45
N ILE A 156 18.51 20.35 -5.93
CA ILE A 156 17.44 21.35 -5.96
C ILE A 156 17.13 21.75 -4.53
N ILE A 157 17.09 23.05 -4.26
CA ILE A 157 16.70 23.59 -2.94
C ILE A 157 15.45 24.44 -3.13
N LYS A 158 14.43 24.19 -2.29
CA LYS A 158 13.16 24.91 -2.31
C LYS A 158 12.71 25.23 -0.89
N ARG A 159 12.03 26.35 -0.71
CA ARG A 159 11.32 26.64 0.54
C ARG A 159 9.97 25.93 0.56
N ALA A 160 9.44 25.67 1.76
CA ALA A 160 8.16 24.98 1.91
C ALA A 160 7.00 25.72 1.21
N ASP A 161 7.00 27.05 1.22
CA ASP A 161 6.02 27.92 0.56
C ASP A 161 6.13 27.94 -0.97
N GLU A 162 7.26 27.50 -1.53
CA GLU A 162 7.46 27.35 -2.97
C GLU A 162 6.94 25.99 -3.50
N LEU A 163 6.70 25.02 -2.61
CA LEU A 163 6.29 23.66 -2.95
C LEU A 163 4.76 23.54 -2.99
N ILE A 164 4.14 24.06 -4.03
CA ILE A 164 2.69 23.93 -4.28
C ILE A 164 2.48 23.11 -5.55
N GLY A 165 2.52 21.78 -5.43
CA GLY A 165 2.37 20.88 -6.58
C GLY A 165 3.48 21.05 -7.64
N SER A 166 4.66 21.49 -7.21
CA SER A 166 5.79 21.75 -8.12
C SER A 166 6.30 20.45 -8.73
N TYR A 167 6.44 20.47 -10.06
CA TYR A 167 7.13 19.46 -10.86
C TYR A 167 8.55 19.94 -11.16
N GLU A 168 9.54 19.09 -10.93
CA GLU A 168 10.92 19.36 -11.31
C GLU A 168 11.54 18.11 -11.93
N SER A 169 12.36 18.28 -12.97
CA SER A 169 13.20 17.19 -13.47
C SER A 169 14.52 17.19 -12.71
N ILE A 170 14.86 16.05 -12.11
CA ILE A 170 16.12 15.89 -11.35
C ILE A 170 16.80 14.59 -11.74
N ASN A 171 17.96 14.70 -12.38
CA ASN A 171 18.78 13.55 -12.81
C ASN A 171 17.97 12.48 -13.58
N GLY A 172 17.15 12.91 -14.54
CA GLY A 172 16.28 12.02 -15.33
C GLY A 172 15.04 11.48 -14.59
N ASN A 173 14.83 11.86 -13.32
CA ASN A 173 13.59 11.62 -12.61
C ASN A 173 12.61 12.79 -12.80
N THR A 174 11.33 12.47 -12.73
CA THR A 174 10.26 13.44 -12.44
C THR A 174 10.02 13.46 -10.94
N LEU A 175 10.25 14.61 -10.32
CA LEU A 175 9.97 14.87 -8.90
C LEU A 175 8.70 15.72 -8.78
N ILE A 176 7.78 15.28 -7.94
CA ILE A 176 6.61 16.03 -7.53
C ILE A 176 6.71 16.23 -6.03
N ALA A 177 6.76 17.49 -5.59
CA ALA A 177 6.85 17.84 -4.19
C ALA A 177 5.80 18.89 -3.84
N ARG A 178 5.06 18.66 -2.76
CA ARG A 178 4.07 19.61 -2.24
C ARG A 178 4.12 19.68 -0.72
N PHE A 179 4.05 20.89 -0.18
CA PHE A 179 3.88 21.09 1.25
C PHE A 179 2.39 21.09 1.59
N ASP A 180 1.98 20.08 2.36
CA ASP A 180 0.63 19.94 2.86
C ASP A 180 0.51 20.72 4.19
N HIS A 181 -0.06 21.91 4.10
CA HIS A 181 -0.26 22.80 5.23
C HIS A 181 -1.24 22.23 6.27
N SER A 182 -2.22 21.42 5.85
CA SER A 182 -3.20 20.81 6.74
C SER A 182 -2.59 19.65 7.54
N GLY A 183 -1.78 18.83 6.88
CA GLY A 183 -1.04 17.74 7.51
C GLY A 183 0.27 18.15 8.20
N ASN A 184 0.71 19.39 8.00
CA ASN A 184 2.03 19.90 8.40
C ASN A 184 3.15 18.92 8.01
N GLN A 185 3.21 18.58 6.73
CA GLN A 185 4.09 17.56 6.19
C GLN A 185 4.50 17.89 4.75
N LEU A 186 5.65 17.37 4.33
CA LEU A 186 6.02 17.34 2.92
C LEU A 186 5.50 16.05 2.30
N LEU A 187 4.82 16.16 1.16
CA LEU A 187 4.41 15.02 0.35
C LEU A 187 5.28 14.98 -0.91
N VAL A 188 5.91 13.83 -1.16
CA VAL A 188 6.79 13.62 -2.30
C VAL A 188 6.40 12.39 -3.09
N SER A 189 6.20 12.56 -4.38
CA SER A 189 5.96 11.49 -5.34
C SER A 189 6.72 11.76 -6.63
N GLY A 190 6.63 10.86 -7.59
CA GLY A 190 7.26 11.02 -8.89
C GLY A 190 7.50 9.71 -9.60
N PHE A 191 8.36 9.73 -10.60
CA PHE A 191 8.77 8.53 -11.31
C PHE A 191 10.16 8.70 -11.89
N GLY A 192 10.89 7.59 -12.00
CA GLY A 192 12.26 7.56 -12.49
C GLY A 192 13.01 6.36 -11.92
N GLN A 193 14.26 6.17 -12.33
CA GLN A 193 15.07 5.03 -11.88
C GLN A 193 16.23 5.45 -10.96
N ASN A 194 16.61 6.73 -10.98
CA ASN A 194 17.74 7.19 -10.19
C ASN A 194 17.29 7.50 -8.75
N PRO A 195 18.04 7.05 -7.73
CA PRO A 195 17.69 7.35 -6.35
C PRO A 195 17.74 8.85 -6.08
N VAL A 196 16.78 9.33 -5.29
CA VAL A 196 16.72 10.70 -4.78
C VAL A 196 16.91 10.66 -3.27
N THR A 197 17.70 11.57 -2.74
CA THR A 197 17.82 11.82 -1.30
C THR A 197 17.19 13.17 -0.98
N ILE A 198 16.36 13.21 0.07
CA ILE A 198 15.61 14.39 0.48
C ILE A 198 16.09 14.81 1.86
N TYR A 199 16.36 16.10 2.01
CA TYR A 199 16.84 16.74 3.23
C TYR A 199 15.87 17.85 3.66
N GLY A 200 15.79 18.09 4.97
CA GLY A 200 15.04 19.19 5.58
C GLY A 200 15.93 20.07 6.44
N LYS A 201 15.62 21.37 6.48
CA LYS A 201 16.30 22.37 7.33
C LYS A 201 15.31 23.45 7.80
N ASN A 202 15.48 23.88 9.05
CA ASN A 202 14.66 24.92 9.71
C ASN A 202 15.29 26.32 9.66
#